data_AF-A0A9P3C1W7-F1
#
_entry.id   AF-A0A9P3C1W7-F1
#
_cell.length_a   1.000
_cell.length_b   1.000
_cell.length_c   1.000
_cell.angle_alpha   90.00
_cell.angle_beta   90.00
_cell.angle_gamma   90.00
#
_symmetry.space_group_name_H-M   'P 1'
#
loop_
_entity.id
_entity.type
_entity.pdbx_description
1 polymer ?
#
loop_
_entity_poly.entity_id
_entity_poly.type
_entity_poly.pdbx_seq_one_letter_code
_entity_poly.pdbx_strand_id
1 'polypeptide(L)'
;MLYTHATIITVDAARHIIEDGAIYVDKDTIADIGKTDCLLARYPLERQYSLNGCIVVPGLVSTHVHTVQAILRGTADGLHKGTWLSERIQPLQKSMTNGEAQASVKLAVAEMLKSGTTCFLECLFFRSHEFDGLCQTVQDSGIRACLGRVSVEGRPPAGQIPPGDGMLPESLKLWHKWNGMANDRIRVWFAAGNPDFVVETQMQKLSTAAHSYGIPVTMHLAECKGDAHYFSSIGHTAGSYAQAVGLLSPSTVFAHAVYINKTSDVPLLSSSGAHISHCPTSNSKLASGICPVPDLLAAGLNVSLGTDGNPCNNTSDMFQEMKWTAMVHNTPGEAARIPAETVLEMATINGAKALGLHHLIGSLEIGKRADFVALNVQKTALQPCVNPVSNVVYAATGRDVHVVVVDGRIVVEGGKLLTMDEEEIIKAANQAICGLLQRTGLQDKVKSHWPTR
;
A
#
# COMPACT_ATOMS: atom_id res chain seq x y z
N MET A 1 0.60 21.51 19.23
CA MET A 1 -0.08 22.08 18.03
C MET A 1 -1.53 21.62 18.04
N LEU A 2 -2.47 22.54 17.84
CA LEU A 2 -3.90 22.26 17.81
C LEU A 2 -4.46 22.45 16.40
N TYR A 3 -4.96 21.39 15.79
CA TYR A 3 -5.63 21.44 14.49
C TYR A 3 -7.13 21.61 14.72
N THR A 4 -7.76 22.68 14.23
CA THR A 4 -9.11 23.10 14.64
C THR A 4 -10.10 23.19 13.47
N HIS A 5 -11.41 23.20 13.78
CA HIS A 5 -12.50 23.48 12.83
C HIS A 5 -12.67 22.47 11.68
N ALA A 6 -12.25 21.22 11.86
CA ALA A 6 -12.45 20.17 10.88
C ALA A 6 -13.73 19.37 11.14
N THR A 7 -14.27 18.70 10.12
CA THR A 7 -15.11 17.51 10.35
C THR A 7 -14.19 16.30 10.49
N ILE A 8 -14.10 15.71 11.69
CA ILE A 8 -13.17 14.62 11.95
C ILE A 8 -13.90 13.28 11.90
N ILE A 9 -13.50 12.40 10.98
CA ILE A 9 -13.94 11.00 10.96
C ILE A 9 -12.87 10.18 11.67
N THR A 10 -13.18 9.69 12.87
CA THR A 10 -12.16 9.08 13.75
C THR A 10 -11.74 7.69 13.31
N VAL A 11 -12.67 6.90 12.76
CA VAL A 11 -12.50 5.45 12.54
C VAL A 11 -12.12 4.72 13.85
N ASP A 12 -12.50 5.27 15.01
CA ASP A 12 -12.42 4.57 16.28
C ASP A 12 -13.45 3.42 16.34
N ALA A 13 -13.43 2.64 17.41
CA ALA A 13 -14.34 1.48 17.54
C ALA A 13 -15.83 1.86 17.49
N ALA A 14 -16.19 3.10 17.83
CA ALA A 14 -17.55 3.62 17.81
C ALA A 14 -17.87 4.40 16.53
N ARG A 15 -16.89 4.58 15.63
CA ARG A 15 -16.98 5.29 14.35
C ARG A 15 -17.46 6.74 14.53
N HIS A 16 -16.96 7.44 15.55
CA HIS A 16 -17.38 8.81 15.80
C HIS A 16 -17.04 9.75 14.64
N ILE A 17 -17.98 10.65 14.34
CA ILE A 17 -17.76 11.81 13.47
C ILE A 17 -17.94 13.07 14.34
N ILE A 18 -16.89 13.89 14.40
CA ILE A 18 -16.87 15.13 15.20
C ILE A 18 -16.92 16.31 14.24
N GLU A 19 -18.11 16.89 14.07
CA GLU A 19 -18.27 18.17 13.38
C GLU A 19 -17.66 19.31 14.21
N ASP A 20 -17.05 20.31 13.55
CA ASP A 20 -16.28 21.37 14.22
C ASP A 20 -15.38 20.82 15.34
N GLY A 21 -14.59 19.81 14.97
CA GLY A 21 -13.67 19.11 15.83
C GLY A 21 -12.26 19.67 15.77
N ALA A 22 -11.49 19.35 16.80
CA ALA A 22 -10.08 19.63 16.91
C ALA A 22 -9.27 18.41 17.37
N ILE A 23 -8.00 18.37 16.97
CA ILE A 23 -7.00 17.38 17.37
C ILE A 23 -5.83 18.12 18.01
N TYR A 24 -5.54 17.83 19.28
CA TYR A 24 -4.32 18.28 19.93
C TYR A 24 -3.21 17.25 19.72
N VAL A 25 -2.13 17.70 19.08
CA VAL A 25 -0.92 16.90 18.88
C VAL A 25 0.17 17.44 19.80
N ASP A 26 0.64 16.57 20.71
CA ASP A 26 1.86 16.76 21.47
C ASP A 26 2.97 15.89 20.87
N LYS A 27 4.02 16.54 20.37
CA LYS A 27 5.10 15.92 19.59
C LYS A 27 4.58 15.11 18.40
N ASP A 28 4.51 13.79 18.55
CA ASP A 28 4.16 12.82 17.52
C ASP A 28 2.85 12.07 17.81
N THR A 29 2.15 12.43 18.88
CA THR A 29 1.02 11.67 19.45
C THR A 29 -0.24 12.53 19.53
N ILE A 30 -1.40 11.93 19.26
CA ILE A 30 -2.72 12.52 19.50
C ILE A 30 -2.92 12.56 21.02
N ALA A 31 -2.75 13.72 21.61
CA ALA A 31 -2.86 13.92 23.05
C ALA A 31 -4.31 14.20 23.49
N ASP A 32 -5.11 14.79 22.62
CA ASP A 32 -6.54 15.02 22.85
C ASP A 32 -7.31 15.17 21.53
N ILE A 33 -8.62 14.87 21.56
CA ILE A 33 -9.52 15.00 20.41
C ILE A 33 -10.94 15.30 20.88
N GLY A 34 -11.61 16.26 20.25
CA GLY A 34 -12.96 16.66 20.68
C GLY A 34 -13.49 17.84 19.88
N LYS A 35 -14.50 18.53 20.40
CA LYS A 35 -15.01 19.78 19.82
C LYS A 35 -13.96 20.90 19.90
N THR A 36 -13.92 21.76 18.88
CA THR A 36 -12.94 22.84 18.78
C THR A 36 -12.98 23.77 19.99
N ASP A 37 -14.18 24.23 20.39
CA ASP A 37 -14.37 25.12 21.53
C ASP A 37 -13.82 24.54 22.84
N CYS A 38 -14.04 23.25 23.08
CA CYS A 38 -13.59 22.52 24.26
C CYS A 38 -12.06 22.45 24.32
N LEU A 39 -11.41 22.12 23.19
CA LEU A 39 -9.94 22.01 23.14
C LEU A 39 -9.27 23.39 23.18
N LEU A 40 -9.87 24.43 22.57
CA LEU A 40 -9.38 25.80 22.69
C LEU A 40 -9.41 26.32 24.12
N ALA A 41 -10.48 26.00 24.88
CA ALA A 41 -10.57 26.36 26.29
C ALA A 41 -9.55 25.59 27.16
N ARG A 42 -9.28 24.33 26.82
CA ARG A 42 -8.31 23.47 27.54
C ARG A 42 -6.86 23.81 27.23
N TYR A 43 -6.57 24.23 26.00
CA TYR A 43 -5.21 24.51 25.51
C TYR A 43 -5.09 25.91 24.88
N PRO A 44 -5.36 27.00 25.64
CA PRO A 44 -5.46 28.36 25.09
C PRO A 44 -4.12 28.92 24.60
N LEU A 45 -2.99 28.34 25.01
CA LEU A 45 -1.64 28.77 24.66
C LEU A 45 -1.02 27.98 23.50
N GLU A 46 -1.68 26.91 23.05
CA GLU A 46 -1.17 26.08 21.95
C GLU A 46 -1.30 26.79 20.61
N ARG A 47 -0.29 26.62 19.75
CA ARG A 47 -0.36 27.12 18.38
C ARG A 47 -1.51 26.42 17.65
N GLN A 48 -2.33 27.21 16.97
CA GLN A 48 -3.48 26.72 16.22
C GLN A 48 -3.16 26.59 14.72
N TYR A 49 -3.79 25.61 14.09
CA TYR A 49 -3.83 25.42 12.65
C TYR A 49 -5.29 25.14 12.24
N SER A 50 -5.95 26.12 11.63
CA SER A 50 -7.35 25.95 11.23
C SER A 50 -7.47 25.08 9.99
N LEU A 51 -8.29 24.05 10.07
CA LEU A 51 -8.71 23.14 9.01
C LEU A 51 -10.18 23.38 8.64
N ASN A 52 -10.66 24.62 8.78
CA ASN A 52 -12.01 25.00 8.39
C ASN A 52 -12.29 24.60 6.93
N GLY A 53 -13.46 24.02 6.70
CA GLY A 53 -13.84 23.50 5.37
C GLY A 53 -13.09 22.24 4.96
N CYS A 54 -12.44 21.54 5.90
CA CYS A 54 -11.81 20.24 5.65
C CYS A 54 -12.52 19.09 6.37
N ILE A 55 -12.43 17.91 5.77
CA ILE A 55 -12.64 16.62 6.45
C ILE A 55 -11.28 16.07 6.86
N VAL A 56 -11.14 15.60 8.10
CA VAL A 56 -9.95 14.91 8.58
C VAL A 56 -10.26 13.42 8.76
N VAL A 57 -9.38 12.58 8.20
CA VAL A 57 -9.41 11.11 8.32
C VAL A 57 -8.06 10.60 8.84
N PRO A 58 -7.97 9.39 9.41
CA PRO A 58 -6.68 8.75 9.66
C PRO A 58 -5.86 8.68 8.37
N GLY A 59 -4.55 8.74 8.50
CA GLY A 59 -3.66 8.63 7.35
C GLY A 59 -3.88 7.31 6.61
N LEU A 60 -3.91 7.38 5.27
CA LEU A 60 -4.25 6.21 4.47
C LEU A 60 -3.10 5.20 4.48
N VAL A 61 -3.45 3.92 4.50
CA VAL A 61 -2.51 2.80 4.59
C VAL A 61 -2.58 1.94 3.33
N SER A 62 -1.60 2.07 2.44
CA SER A 62 -1.49 1.21 1.25
C SER A 62 -0.74 -0.08 1.60
N THR A 63 -1.46 -1.19 1.74
CA THR A 63 -0.88 -2.47 2.17
C THR A 63 -0.23 -3.27 1.05
N HIS A 64 -0.09 -2.69 -0.14
CA HIS A 64 0.62 -3.31 -1.25
C HIS A 64 1.01 -2.27 -2.32
N VAL A 65 2.31 -2.09 -2.54
CA VAL A 65 2.87 -1.22 -3.58
C VAL A 65 4.20 -1.77 -4.10
N HIS A 66 4.56 -1.38 -5.33
CA HIS A 66 5.88 -1.60 -5.93
C HIS A 66 6.56 -0.26 -6.24
N THR A 67 7.34 0.27 -5.30
CA THR A 67 7.93 1.62 -5.38
C THR A 67 8.92 1.80 -6.53
N VAL A 68 9.62 0.73 -6.94
CA VAL A 68 10.54 0.77 -8.08
C VAL A 68 9.82 0.86 -9.43
N GLN A 69 8.50 0.68 -9.48
CA GLN A 69 7.74 0.68 -10.74
C GLN A 69 7.12 2.05 -11.11
N ALA A 70 7.26 3.09 -10.29
CA ALA A 70 6.64 4.39 -10.55
C ALA A 70 7.02 5.01 -11.89
N ILE A 71 8.30 4.95 -12.28
CA ILE A 71 8.75 5.46 -13.59
C ILE A 71 8.26 4.62 -14.77
N LEU A 72 7.75 3.41 -14.53
CA LEU A 72 7.23 2.51 -15.58
C LEU A 72 5.76 2.80 -15.93
N ARG A 73 5.17 3.82 -15.31
CA ARG A 73 3.81 4.30 -15.62
C ARG A 73 3.62 4.49 -17.13
N GLY A 74 2.56 3.91 -17.68
CA GLY A 74 2.23 4.03 -19.11
C GLY A 74 3.05 3.16 -20.06
N THR A 75 3.93 2.28 -19.56
CA THR A 75 4.80 1.44 -20.41
C THR A 75 4.24 0.04 -20.70
N ALA A 76 3.12 -0.33 -20.08
CA ALA A 76 2.59 -1.69 -20.11
C ALA A 76 1.05 -1.75 -20.09
N ASP A 77 0.39 -0.84 -20.80
CA ASP A 77 -1.08 -0.80 -20.83
C ASP A 77 -1.68 -1.79 -21.85
N GLY A 78 -2.92 -2.25 -21.59
CA GLY A 78 -3.66 -3.13 -22.51
C GLY A 78 -3.15 -4.57 -22.59
N LEU A 79 -2.44 -5.04 -21.56
CA LEU A 79 -1.84 -6.37 -21.52
C LEU A 79 -2.42 -7.21 -20.37
N HIS A 80 -2.66 -8.49 -20.63
CA HIS A 80 -2.92 -9.49 -19.59
C HIS A 80 -1.67 -9.68 -18.71
N LYS A 81 -1.85 -9.99 -17.41
CA LYS A 81 -0.79 -10.17 -16.40
C LYS A 81 0.47 -10.88 -16.89
N GLY A 82 0.33 -12.04 -17.54
CA GLY A 82 1.48 -12.84 -18.00
C GLY A 82 2.34 -12.09 -19.03
N THR A 83 1.71 -11.51 -20.05
CA THR A 83 2.37 -10.72 -21.11
C THR A 83 2.90 -9.40 -20.57
N TRP A 84 2.13 -8.75 -19.70
CA TRP A 84 2.54 -7.54 -18.97
C TRP A 84 3.86 -7.79 -18.23
N LEU A 85 3.93 -8.89 -17.48
CA LEU A 85 5.09 -9.22 -16.68
C LEU A 85 6.29 -9.61 -17.55
N SER A 86 6.13 -10.58 -18.45
CA SER A 86 7.24 -11.17 -19.20
C SER A 86 7.80 -10.25 -20.30
N GLU A 87 6.94 -9.48 -20.99
CA GLU A 87 7.37 -8.67 -22.13
C GLU A 87 7.62 -7.20 -21.82
N ARG A 88 7.14 -6.69 -20.69
CA ARG A 88 7.34 -5.28 -20.30
C ARG A 88 8.05 -5.15 -18.97
N ILE A 89 7.43 -5.62 -17.89
CA ILE A 89 7.89 -5.28 -16.54
C ILE A 89 9.21 -5.95 -16.18
N GLN A 90 9.36 -7.25 -16.41
CA GLN A 90 10.62 -7.94 -16.10
C GLN A 90 11.80 -7.39 -16.91
N PRO A 91 11.71 -7.19 -18.24
CA PRO A 91 12.78 -6.55 -19.00
C PRO A 91 13.13 -5.15 -18.47
N LEU A 92 12.13 -4.31 -18.19
CA LEU A 92 12.35 -2.96 -17.67
C LEU A 92 13.04 -3.01 -16.30
N GLN A 93 12.46 -3.70 -15.32
CA GLN A 93 13.01 -3.74 -13.96
C GLN A 93 14.41 -4.36 -13.89
N LYS A 94 14.68 -5.43 -14.65
CA LYS A 94 16.01 -6.07 -14.67
C LYS A 94 17.09 -5.18 -15.28
N SER A 95 16.71 -4.21 -16.11
CA SER A 95 17.63 -3.27 -16.78
C SER A 95 17.75 -1.92 -16.07
N MET A 96 17.07 -1.74 -14.94
CA MET A 96 17.18 -0.52 -14.13
C MET A 96 18.53 -0.47 -13.42
N THR A 97 19.14 0.72 -13.46
CA THR A 97 20.25 1.06 -12.58
C THR A 97 19.75 1.42 -11.19
N ASN A 98 20.62 1.40 -10.18
CA ASN A 98 20.27 1.87 -8.83
C ASN A 98 19.77 3.31 -8.84
N GLY A 99 20.38 4.20 -9.64
CA GLY A 99 19.94 5.60 -9.75
C GLY A 99 18.51 5.75 -10.27
N GLU A 100 18.13 4.97 -11.30
CA GLU A 100 16.78 4.99 -11.84
C GLU A 100 15.77 4.36 -10.88
N ALA A 101 16.15 3.29 -10.17
CA ALA A 101 15.33 2.72 -9.11
C ALA A 101 15.08 3.72 -7.98
N GLN A 102 16.11 4.46 -7.56
CA GLN A 102 15.94 5.52 -6.55
C GLN A 102 15.06 6.67 -7.03
N ALA A 103 15.18 7.09 -8.30
CA ALA A 103 14.28 8.09 -8.87
C ALA A 103 12.81 7.61 -8.84
N SER A 104 12.59 6.32 -9.14
CA SER A 104 11.28 5.68 -9.06
C SER A 104 10.72 5.64 -7.64
N VAL A 105 11.53 5.21 -6.68
CA VAL A 105 11.13 5.17 -5.26
C VAL A 105 10.73 6.55 -4.75
N LYS A 106 11.53 7.59 -5.05
CA LYS A 106 11.21 8.97 -4.66
C LYS A 106 9.92 9.46 -5.31
N LEU A 107 9.69 9.16 -6.59
CA LEU A 107 8.46 9.49 -7.28
C LEU A 107 7.24 8.80 -6.65
N ALA A 108 7.35 7.51 -6.32
CA ALA A 108 6.28 6.75 -5.66
C ALA A 108 5.92 7.35 -4.30
N VAL A 109 6.92 7.63 -3.46
CA VAL A 109 6.72 8.20 -2.12
C VAL A 109 6.16 9.62 -2.17
N ALA A 110 6.64 10.45 -3.11
CA ALA A 110 6.10 11.77 -3.36
C ALA A 110 4.61 11.73 -3.73
N GLU A 111 4.23 10.85 -4.67
CA GLU A 111 2.83 10.69 -5.07
C GLU A 111 1.96 10.18 -3.91
N MET A 112 2.43 9.17 -3.18
CA MET A 112 1.73 8.62 -2.00
C MET A 112 1.46 9.69 -0.95
N LEU A 113 2.46 10.48 -0.57
CA LEU A 113 2.27 11.57 0.39
C LEU A 113 1.28 12.61 -0.14
N LYS A 114 1.43 13.03 -1.39
CA LYS A 114 0.52 14.01 -2.00
C LYS A 114 -0.92 13.49 -2.15
N SER A 115 -1.11 12.18 -2.23
CA SER A 115 -2.43 11.53 -2.29
C SER A 115 -2.96 11.08 -0.92
N GLY A 116 -2.29 11.43 0.19
CA GLY A 116 -2.76 11.17 1.55
C GLY A 116 -2.37 9.81 2.15
N THR A 117 -1.50 9.04 1.48
CA THR A 117 -0.93 7.83 2.04
C THR A 117 0.17 8.19 3.03
N THR A 118 -0.01 7.82 4.30
CA THR A 118 0.97 8.06 5.38
C THR A 118 1.77 6.80 5.72
N CYS A 119 1.24 5.63 5.38
CA CYS A 119 1.90 4.35 5.59
C CYS A 119 1.76 3.42 4.39
N PHE A 120 2.83 2.70 4.03
CA PHE A 120 2.75 1.70 2.96
C PHE A 120 3.50 0.39 3.27
N LEU A 121 3.14 -0.67 2.55
CA LEU A 121 3.89 -1.93 2.47
C LEU A 121 4.51 -2.10 1.08
N GLU A 122 5.83 -1.92 0.97
CA GLU A 122 6.59 -2.37 -0.20
C GLU A 122 6.59 -3.90 -0.20
N CYS A 123 6.15 -4.52 -1.29
CA CYS A 123 5.84 -5.94 -1.28
C CYS A 123 6.92 -6.84 -1.87
N LEU A 124 7.75 -6.39 -2.84
CA LEU A 124 8.76 -7.23 -3.50
C LEU A 124 9.99 -6.42 -3.89
N PHE A 125 10.71 -5.86 -2.92
CA PHE A 125 11.93 -5.11 -3.24
C PHE A 125 13.10 -6.04 -3.59
N PHE A 126 13.41 -6.14 -4.90
CA PHE A 126 14.41 -7.06 -5.45
C PHE A 126 15.86 -6.72 -5.13
N ARG A 127 16.71 -7.76 -5.07
CA ARG A 127 18.15 -7.65 -4.75
C ARG A 127 18.99 -6.83 -5.73
N SER A 128 18.49 -6.68 -6.95
CA SER A 128 19.12 -5.84 -7.97
C SER A 128 19.08 -4.34 -7.65
N HIS A 129 18.34 -3.92 -6.64
CA HIS A 129 18.20 -2.52 -6.24
C HIS A 129 18.70 -2.29 -4.81
N GLU A 130 19.28 -1.12 -4.57
CA GLU A 130 19.77 -0.70 -3.26
C GLU A 130 18.63 -0.45 -2.26
N PHE A 131 18.50 -1.36 -1.29
CA PHE A 131 17.52 -1.25 -0.21
C PHE A 131 17.79 -0.05 0.71
N ASP A 132 19.07 0.32 0.89
CA ASP A 132 19.48 1.46 1.71
C ASP A 132 18.85 2.78 1.23
N GLY A 133 18.80 3.02 -0.09
CA GLY A 133 18.19 4.25 -0.59
C GLY A 133 16.66 4.28 -0.47
N LEU A 134 16.00 3.10 -0.45
CA LEU A 134 14.58 3.03 -0.09
C LEU A 134 14.37 3.45 1.37
N CYS A 135 15.15 2.90 2.30
CA CYS A 135 15.09 3.28 3.71
C CYS A 135 15.42 4.77 3.92
N GLN A 136 16.43 5.29 3.22
CA GLN A 136 16.77 6.71 3.27
C GLN A 136 15.62 7.58 2.75
N THR A 137 14.96 7.19 1.66
CA THR A 137 13.79 7.93 1.13
C THR A 137 12.63 7.94 2.12
N VAL A 138 12.37 6.83 2.82
CA VAL A 138 11.36 6.79 3.91
C VAL A 138 11.74 7.73 5.04
N GLN A 139 13.01 7.74 5.45
CA GLN A 139 13.52 8.64 6.49
C GLN A 139 13.36 10.11 6.11
N ASP A 140 13.80 10.48 4.90
CA ASP A 140 13.85 11.87 4.42
C ASP A 140 12.45 12.43 4.16
N SER A 141 11.58 11.63 3.55
CA SER A 141 10.20 12.04 3.24
C SER A 141 9.31 12.18 4.48
N GLY A 142 9.62 11.45 5.55
CA GLY A 142 8.83 11.39 6.77
C GLY A 142 7.68 10.37 6.73
N ILE A 143 7.47 9.66 5.60
CA ILE A 143 6.44 8.62 5.50
C ILE A 143 6.75 7.42 6.43
N ARG A 144 5.74 6.61 6.77
CA ARG A 144 5.89 5.33 7.48
C ARG A 144 5.88 4.17 6.48
N ALA A 145 6.68 3.14 6.72
CA ALA A 145 6.76 2.01 5.78
C ALA A 145 7.10 0.67 6.44
N CYS A 146 6.40 -0.37 5.97
CA CYS A 146 6.83 -1.76 6.06
C CYS A 146 7.52 -2.13 4.75
N LEU A 147 8.76 -2.60 4.80
CA LEU A 147 9.62 -2.76 3.63
C LEU A 147 9.92 -4.23 3.38
N GLY A 148 9.15 -4.86 2.50
CA GLY A 148 9.28 -6.26 2.09
C GLY A 148 10.49 -6.49 1.21
N ARG A 149 11.50 -7.16 1.77
CA ARG A 149 12.70 -7.59 1.05
C ARG A 149 12.51 -9.00 0.52
N VAL A 150 12.71 -9.23 -0.79
CA VAL A 150 12.70 -10.59 -1.34
C VAL A 150 13.75 -11.44 -0.64
N SER A 151 13.28 -12.45 0.09
CA SER A 151 14.08 -13.19 1.09
C SER A 151 14.29 -14.66 0.72
N VAL A 152 13.79 -15.11 -0.43
CA VAL A 152 13.92 -16.49 -0.94
C VAL A 152 14.54 -16.50 -2.33
N GLU A 153 15.41 -17.49 -2.55
CA GLU A 153 16.02 -17.74 -3.84
C GLU A 153 14.98 -18.29 -4.84
N GLY A 154 15.12 -17.87 -6.10
CA GLY A 154 14.32 -18.40 -7.20
C GLY A 154 14.71 -19.84 -7.57
N ARG A 155 13.89 -20.48 -8.40
CA ARG A 155 14.13 -21.80 -8.97
C ARG A 155 15.33 -21.71 -9.91
N PRO A 156 16.39 -22.50 -9.67
CA PRO A 156 17.47 -22.60 -10.63
C PRO A 156 16.95 -23.22 -11.95
N PRO A 157 17.56 -22.89 -13.10
CA PRO A 157 17.34 -23.62 -14.33
C PRO A 157 17.54 -25.13 -14.13
N ALA A 158 16.83 -25.96 -14.91
CA ALA A 158 16.91 -27.41 -14.80
C ALA A 158 18.37 -27.91 -14.86
N GLY A 159 18.78 -28.70 -13.87
CA GLY A 159 20.14 -29.25 -13.77
C GLY A 159 21.15 -28.38 -13.02
N GLN A 160 20.76 -27.21 -12.49
CA GLN A 160 21.63 -26.37 -11.67
C GLN A 160 21.36 -26.52 -10.17
N ILE A 161 22.42 -26.39 -9.37
CA ILE A 161 22.33 -26.35 -7.91
C ILE A 161 21.63 -25.02 -7.54
N PRO A 162 20.65 -25.03 -6.63
CA PRO A 162 20.06 -23.79 -6.12
C PRO A 162 21.16 -22.84 -5.63
N PRO A 163 21.04 -21.53 -5.87
CA PRO A 163 21.93 -20.57 -5.23
C PRO A 163 21.96 -20.85 -3.72
N GLY A 164 23.13 -20.73 -3.08
CA GLY A 164 23.26 -20.90 -1.64
C GLY A 164 22.33 -19.97 -0.85
N ASP A 165 22.23 -20.15 0.47
CA ASP A 165 21.31 -19.42 1.37
C ASP A 165 21.64 -17.90 1.48
N GLY A 166 21.69 -17.13 0.39
CA GLY A 166 22.18 -15.75 0.37
C GLY A 166 21.12 -14.69 0.64
N MET A 167 19.90 -14.86 0.10
CA MET A 167 18.83 -13.85 0.23
C MET A 167 18.39 -13.64 1.68
N LEU A 168 18.16 -14.73 2.43
CA LEU A 168 17.60 -14.66 3.77
C LEU A 168 18.58 -14.04 4.79
N PRO A 169 19.87 -14.44 4.87
CA PRO A 169 20.86 -13.76 5.71
C PRO A 169 21.11 -12.31 5.33
N GLU A 170 21.05 -11.94 4.04
CA GLU A 170 21.11 -10.54 3.62
C GLU A 170 19.90 -9.75 4.15
N SER A 171 18.70 -10.32 4.04
CA SER A 171 17.47 -9.72 4.55
C SER A 171 17.51 -9.54 6.06
N LEU A 172 18.09 -10.49 6.80
CA LEU A 172 18.34 -10.36 8.24
C LEU A 172 19.36 -9.26 8.56
N LYS A 173 20.42 -9.10 7.77
CA LYS A 173 21.37 -7.98 7.95
C LYS A 173 20.68 -6.63 7.75
N LEU A 174 19.83 -6.51 6.73
CA LEU A 174 19.05 -5.30 6.47
C LEU A 174 18.04 -5.05 7.60
N TRP A 175 17.40 -6.11 8.11
CA TRP A 175 16.51 -6.03 9.26
C TRP A 175 17.24 -5.48 10.50
N HIS A 176 18.41 -6.04 10.85
CA HIS A 176 19.22 -5.53 11.97
C HIS A 176 19.67 -4.08 11.78
N LYS A 177 19.92 -3.65 10.54
CA LYS A 177 20.37 -2.28 10.23
C LYS A 177 19.25 -1.25 10.30
N TRP A 178 18.07 -1.58 9.79
CA TRP A 178 17.02 -0.59 9.49
C TRP A 178 15.74 -0.75 10.28
N ASN A 179 15.43 -1.92 10.82
CA ASN A 179 14.19 -2.13 11.56
C ASN A 179 14.16 -1.25 12.84
N GLY A 180 13.09 -0.47 13.00
CA GLY A 180 12.94 0.48 14.11
C GLY A 180 13.56 1.86 13.86
N MET A 181 14.24 2.06 12.73
CA MET A 181 14.83 3.35 12.39
C MET A 181 13.77 4.42 12.08
N ALA A 182 14.20 5.69 12.09
CA ALA A 182 13.34 6.85 11.85
C ALA A 182 12.12 6.92 12.79
N ASN A 183 12.33 6.75 14.11
CA ASN A 183 11.26 6.71 15.13
C ASN A 183 10.23 5.58 14.86
N ASP A 184 10.71 4.37 14.59
CA ASP A 184 9.89 3.21 14.24
C ASP A 184 9.02 3.40 12.97
N ARG A 185 9.37 4.36 12.10
CA ARG A 185 8.73 4.51 10.79
C ARG A 185 9.21 3.48 9.77
N ILE A 186 10.40 2.90 9.97
CA ILE A 186 10.94 1.88 9.07
C ILE A 186 10.86 0.51 9.77
N ARG A 187 10.06 -0.40 9.20
CA ARG A 187 10.03 -1.81 9.61
C ARG A 187 10.40 -2.69 8.43
N VAL A 188 11.32 -3.62 8.62
CA VAL A 188 11.79 -4.50 7.54
C VAL A 188 11.02 -5.81 7.61
N TRP A 189 10.46 -6.23 6.48
CA TRP A 189 9.63 -7.43 6.33
C TRP A 189 10.30 -8.43 5.40
N PHE A 190 9.91 -9.69 5.51
CA PHE A 190 10.23 -10.65 4.47
C PHE A 190 9.17 -10.59 3.38
N ALA A 191 9.64 -10.59 2.14
CA ALA A 191 8.80 -10.81 0.99
C ALA A 191 9.08 -12.19 0.40
N ALA A 192 8.03 -13.00 0.33
CA ALA A 192 8.07 -14.29 -0.33
C ALA A 192 7.89 -14.07 -1.84
N GLY A 193 8.77 -14.66 -2.66
CA GLY A 193 8.63 -14.60 -4.12
C GLY A 193 7.38 -15.35 -4.61
N ASN A 194 7.07 -15.27 -5.90
CA ASN A 194 5.91 -15.98 -6.41
C ASN A 194 6.14 -17.52 -6.33
N PRO A 195 5.11 -18.31 -5.96
CA PRO A 195 5.23 -19.76 -5.80
C PRO A 195 5.74 -20.53 -7.02
N ASP A 196 5.47 -20.05 -8.24
CA ASP A 196 5.94 -20.64 -9.50
C ASP A 196 7.46 -20.48 -9.70
N PHE A 197 8.06 -19.45 -9.10
CA PHE A 197 9.49 -19.19 -9.16
C PHE A 197 10.26 -19.68 -7.95
N VAL A 198 9.64 -20.23 -6.90
CA VAL A 198 10.36 -20.65 -5.68
C VAL A 198 10.03 -22.10 -5.36
N VAL A 199 11.00 -22.84 -4.80
CA VAL A 199 10.75 -24.22 -4.34
C VAL A 199 10.13 -24.20 -2.93
N GLU A 200 9.21 -25.11 -2.63
CA GLU A 200 8.49 -25.16 -1.35
C GLU A 200 9.42 -25.18 -0.13
N THR A 201 10.53 -25.91 -0.20
CA THR A 201 11.50 -25.99 0.90
C THR A 201 12.14 -24.64 1.22
N GLN A 202 12.31 -23.76 0.23
CA GLN A 202 12.83 -22.40 0.47
C GLN A 202 11.76 -21.52 1.09
N MET A 203 10.49 -21.70 0.71
CA MET A 203 9.37 -21.02 1.38
C MET A 203 9.22 -21.44 2.84
N GLN A 204 9.36 -22.73 3.14
CA GLN A 204 9.36 -23.25 4.51
C GLN A 204 10.53 -22.71 5.34
N LYS A 205 11.73 -22.55 4.74
CA LYS A 205 12.86 -21.89 5.41
C LYS A 205 12.54 -20.43 5.75
N LEU A 206 11.95 -19.68 4.81
CA LEU A 206 11.53 -18.30 5.06
C LEU A 206 10.49 -18.20 6.15
N SER A 207 9.45 -19.04 6.13
CA SER A 207 8.41 -19.02 7.16
C SER A 207 8.95 -19.42 8.53
N THR A 208 9.84 -20.41 8.60
CA THR A 208 10.53 -20.79 9.84
C THR A 208 11.34 -19.62 10.41
N ALA A 209 12.08 -18.91 9.56
CA ALA A 209 12.83 -17.73 9.97
C ALA A 209 11.91 -16.58 10.38
N ALA A 210 10.85 -16.31 9.62
CA ALA A 210 9.84 -15.29 9.92
C ALA A 210 9.27 -15.49 11.34
N HIS A 211 8.86 -16.71 11.66
CA HIS A 211 8.36 -17.06 13.00
C HIS A 211 9.43 -16.93 14.09
N SER A 212 10.66 -17.42 13.82
CA SER A 212 11.74 -17.40 14.81
C SER A 212 12.19 -16.00 15.18
N TYR A 213 12.20 -15.07 14.22
CA TYR A 213 12.62 -13.69 14.42
C TYR A 213 11.44 -12.72 14.66
N GLY A 214 10.20 -13.19 14.55
CA GLY A 214 9.00 -12.33 14.63
C GLY A 214 8.89 -11.33 13.49
N ILE A 215 9.43 -11.65 12.30
CA ILE A 215 9.42 -10.78 11.12
C ILE A 215 8.18 -11.09 10.27
N PRO A 216 7.29 -10.12 9.99
CA PRO A 216 6.12 -10.38 9.17
C PRO A 216 6.45 -10.67 7.70
N VAL A 217 5.52 -11.31 7.01
CA VAL A 217 5.67 -11.76 5.62
C VAL A 217 4.62 -11.14 4.70
N THR A 218 5.02 -10.81 3.48
CA THR A 218 4.11 -10.46 2.39
C THR A 218 4.34 -11.36 1.17
N MET A 219 3.27 -11.69 0.45
CA MET A 219 3.33 -12.55 -0.75
C MET A 219 2.16 -12.26 -1.69
N HIS A 220 2.40 -12.30 -3.00
CA HIS A 220 1.33 -12.39 -4.01
C HIS A 220 0.65 -13.76 -3.92
N LEU A 221 -0.69 -13.79 -3.80
CA LEU A 221 -1.44 -15.04 -3.69
C LEU A 221 -2.57 -15.10 -4.72
N ALA A 222 -2.50 -16.08 -5.63
CA ALA A 222 -3.54 -16.38 -6.60
C ALA A 222 -4.06 -15.13 -7.34
N GLU A 223 -3.15 -14.34 -7.89
CA GLU A 223 -3.47 -13.09 -8.57
C GLU A 223 -4.16 -13.36 -9.90
N CYS A 224 -3.66 -14.34 -10.66
CA CYS A 224 -4.15 -14.64 -12.00
C CYS A 224 -4.50 -16.12 -12.19
N LYS A 225 -5.19 -16.43 -13.30
CA LYS A 225 -5.56 -17.81 -13.66
C LYS A 225 -4.33 -18.73 -13.78
N GLY A 226 -3.20 -18.18 -14.21
CA GLY A 226 -1.92 -18.89 -14.27
C GLY A 226 -1.49 -19.42 -12.91
N ASP A 227 -1.63 -18.61 -11.85
CA ASP A 227 -1.28 -19.01 -10.48
C ASP A 227 -2.18 -20.15 -10.00
N ALA A 228 -3.48 -20.08 -10.28
CA ALA A 228 -4.42 -21.14 -9.93
C ALA A 228 -4.09 -22.48 -10.62
N HIS A 229 -3.73 -22.42 -11.91
CA HIS A 229 -3.24 -23.60 -12.63
C HIS A 229 -1.94 -24.13 -12.03
N TYR A 230 -1.01 -23.24 -11.67
CA TYR A 230 0.23 -23.62 -11.01
C TYR A 230 -0.02 -24.37 -9.70
N PHE A 231 -0.82 -23.81 -8.78
CA PHE A 231 -1.17 -24.48 -7.53
C PHE A 231 -1.80 -25.84 -7.78
N SER A 232 -2.77 -25.93 -8.71
CA SER A 232 -3.39 -27.20 -9.06
C SER A 232 -2.39 -28.22 -9.60
N SER A 233 -1.37 -27.79 -10.37
CA SER A 233 -0.35 -28.67 -10.95
C SER A 233 0.57 -29.32 -9.91
N ILE A 234 0.71 -28.68 -8.74
CA ILE A 234 1.45 -29.21 -7.59
C ILE A 234 0.53 -29.82 -6.52
N GLY A 235 -0.74 -30.07 -6.86
CA GLY A 235 -1.70 -30.71 -5.96
C GLY A 235 -2.25 -29.82 -4.85
N HIS A 236 -2.15 -28.49 -4.99
CA HIS A 236 -2.58 -27.51 -4.00
C HIS A 236 -3.70 -26.59 -4.52
N THR A 237 -4.53 -26.10 -3.61
CA THR A 237 -5.16 -24.78 -3.73
C THR A 237 -4.25 -23.69 -3.14
N ALA A 238 -4.53 -22.42 -3.42
CA ALA A 238 -3.74 -21.29 -2.91
C ALA A 238 -3.65 -21.29 -1.37
N GLY A 239 -4.78 -21.54 -0.69
CA GLY A 239 -4.84 -21.63 0.77
C GLY A 239 -4.10 -22.84 1.32
N SER A 240 -4.27 -24.03 0.72
CA SER A 240 -3.55 -25.24 1.18
C SER A 240 -2.04 -25.14 0.96
N TYR A 241 -1.59 -24.48 -0.11
CA TYR A 241 -0.17 -24.19 -0.33
C TYR A 241 0.37 -23.29 0.76
N ALA A 242 -0.30 -22.16 1.04
CA ALA A 242 0.09 -21.23 2.09
C ALA A 242 0.16 -21.95 3.46
N GLN A 243 -0.73 -22.89 3.73
CA GLN A 243 -0.66 -23.74 4.92
C GLN A 243 0.58 -24.64 4.92
N ALA A 244 0.83 -25.36 3.82
CA ALA A 244 1.92 -26.33 3.70
C ALA A 244 3.31 -25.68 3.81
N VAL A 245 3.46 -24.43 3.36
CA VAL A 245 4.71 -23.67 3.50
C VAL A 245 4.78 -22.86 4.80
N GLY A 246 3.76 -22.90 5.64
CA GLY A 246 3.74 -22.23 6.95
C GLY A 246 3.55 -20.71 6.87
N LEU A 247 2.85 -20.19 5.86
CA LEU A 247 2.57 -18.76 5.70
C LEU A 247 1.17 -18.33 6.19
N LEU A 248 0.37 -19.27 6.70
CA LEU A 248 -0.90 -18.94 7.34
C LEU A 248 -0.66 -18.45 8.77
N SER A 249 -0.59 -17.12 8.94
CA SER A 249 -0.24 -16.47 10.20
C SER A 249 -0.88 -15.07 10.32
N PRO A 250 -1.14 -14.58 11.55
CA PRO A 250 -1.53 -13.18 11.79
C PRO A 250 -0.48 -12.15 11.37
N SER A 251 0.75 -12.58 11.12
CA SER A 251 1.84 -11.73 10.63
C SER A 251 2.06 -11.89 9.12
N THR A 252 1.04 -12.29 8.35
CA THR A 252 1.13 -12.46 6.90
C THR A 252 0.07 -11.66 6.15
N VAL A 253 0.53 -10.91 5.14
CA VAL A 253 -0.31 -10.16 4.21
C VAL A 253 -0.22 -10.79 2.82
N PHE A 254 -1.33 -11.30 2.33
CA PHE A 254 -1.43 -11.81 0.96
C PHE A 254 -2.05 -10.76 0.04
N ALA A 255 -1.41 -10.49 -1.10
CA ALA A 255 -1.94 -9.59 -2.10
C ALA A 255 -2.83 -10.31 -3.12
N HIS A 256 -3.84 -9.59 -3.60
CA HIS A 256 -4.77 -9.97 -4.66
C HIS A 256 -5.85 -10.98 -4.25
N ALA A 257 -5.49 -12.25 -4.06
CA ALA A 257 -6.43 -13.34 -3.76
C ALA A 257 -7.62 -13.43 -4.74
N VAL A 258 -7.38 -13.27 -6.04
CA VAL A 258 -8.44 -13.27 -7.08
C VAL A 258 -8.95 -14.69 -7.35
N TYR A 259 -8.04 -15.65 -7.48
CA TYR A 259 -8.36 -17.05 -7.82
C TYR A 259 -8.26 -18.00 -6.61
N ILE A 260 -8.55 -17.51 -5.41
CA ILE A 260 -8.70 -18.40 -4.25
C ILE A 260 -9.98 -19.23 -4.38
N ASN A 261 -9.96 -20.45 -3.86
CA ASN A 261 -11.16 -21.27 -3.77
C ASN A 261 -11.98 -20.86 -2.54
N LYS A 262 -13.19 -20.34 -2.75
CA LYS A 262 -14.06 -19.88 -1.65
C LYS A 262 -14.39 -20.96 -0.61
N THR A 263 -14.50 -22.22 -1.03
CA THR A 263 -14.90 -23.31 -0.14
C THR A 263 -13.72 -23.84 0.67
N SER A 264 -12.55 -24.01 0.06
CA SER A 264 -11.38 -24.59 0.74
C SER A 264 -10.43 -23.56 1.34
N ASP A 265 -10.24 -22.41 0.70
CA ASP A 265 -9.17 -21.46 1.06
C ASP A 265 -9.64 -20.41 2.08
N VAL A 266 -10.88 -19.93 1.96
CA VAL A 266 -11.42 -18.89 2.86
C VAL A 266 -11.41 -19.35 4.33
N PRO A 267 -11.83 -20.58 4.69
CA PRO A 267 -11.74 -21.04 6.07
C PRO A 267 -10.30 -21.11 6.60
N LEU A 268 -9.34 -21.51 5.76
CA LEU A 268 -7.92 -21.58 6.11
C LEU A 268 -7.35 -20.18 6.38
N LEU A 269 -7.63 -19.23 5.49
CA LEU A 269 -7.17 -17.85 5.61
C LEU A 269 -7.82 -17.12 6.80
N SER A 270 -9.12 -17.35 7.02
CA SER A 270 -9.87 -16.78 8.16
C SER A 270 -9.29 -17.26 9.49
N SER A 271 -9.21 -18.58 9.67
CA SER A 271 -8.79 -19.19 10.93
C SER A 271 -7.33 -18.93 11.30
N SER A 272 -6.48 -18.61 10.32
CA SER A 272 -5.08 -18.27 10.57
C SER A 272 -4.87 -16.82 11.00
N GLY A 273 -5.88 -15.95 10.88
CA GLY A 273 -5.75 -14.51 11.10
C GLY A 273 -4.95 -13.79 10.00
N ALA A 274 -4.69 -14.43 8.86
CA ALA A 274 -3.97 -13.80 7.76
C ALA A 274 -4.76 -12.63 7.17
N HIS A 275 -4.07 -11.73 6.49
CA HIS A 275 -4.65 -10.52 5.94
C HIS A 275 -4.64 -10.54 4.42
N ILE A 276 -5.65 -9.93 3.80
CA ILE A 276 -5.72 -9.76 2.35
C ILE A 276 -5.57 -8.29 1.97
N SER A 277 -4.59 -7.98 1.12
CA SER A 277 -4.49 -6.69 0.43
C SER A 277 -5.22 -6.77 -0.90
N HIS A 278 -6.36 -6.10 -0.99
CA HIS A 278 -7.16 -6.00 -2.20
C HIS A 278 -6.65 -4.88 -3.10
N CYS A 279 -6.28 -5.23 -4.35
CA CYS A 279 -5.75 -4.30 -5.35
C CYS A 279 -6.68 -4.22 -6.57
N PRO A 280 -7.91 -3.69 -6.43
CA PRO A 280 -8.96 -3.84 -7.43
C PRO A 280 -8.64 -3.18 -8.76
N THR A 281 -7.98 -2.02 -8.77
CA THR A 281 -7.66 -1.32 -10.02
C THR A 281 -6.66 -2.14 -10.82
N SER A 282 -5.61 -2.64 -10.17
CA SER A 282 -4.62 -3.51 -10.80
C SER A 282 -5.23 -4.81 -11.32
N ASN A 283 -6.01 -5.50 -10.48
CA ASN A 283 -6.64 -6.74 -10.88
C ASN A 283 -7.59 -6.56 -12.07
N SER A 284 -8.26 -5.41 -12.16
CA SER A 284 -9.12 -5.06 -13.29
C SER A 284 -8.31 -4.72 -14.55
N LYS A 285 -7.28 -3.87 -14.40
CA LYS A 285 -6.45 -3.40 -15.52
C LYS A 285 -5.64 -4.51 -16.18
N LEU A 286 -5.20 -5.52 -15.42
CA LEU A 286 -4.47 -6.69 -15.93
C LEU A 286 -5.38 -7.82 -16.40
N ALA A 287 -6.70 -7.62 -16.36
CA ALA A 287 -7.71 -8.65 -16.62
C ALA A 287 -7.51 -9.92 -15.78
N SER A 288 -7.02 -9.75 -14.54
CA SER A 288 -6.86 -10.83 -13.59
C SER A 288 -8.24 -11.33 -13.13
N GLY A 289 -9.12 -10.41 -12.72
CA GLY A 289 -10.45 -10.73 -12.21
C GLY A 289 -10.80 -9.89 -10.99
N ILE A 290 -11.77 -10.36 -10.20
CA ILE A 290 -12.26 -9.65 -9.01
C ILE A 290 -12.05 -10.55 -7.79
N CYS A 291 -11.26 -10.07 -6.82
CA CYS A 291 -11.12 -10.71 -5.50
C CYS A 291 -12.50 -10.84 -4.82
N PRO A 292 -12.83 -11.98 -4.17
CA PRO A 292 -14.14 -12.18 -3.55
C PRO A 292 -14.26 -11.48 -2.18
N VAL A 293 -14.01 -10.17 -2.13
CA VAL A 293 -13.96 -9.38 -0.89
C VAL A 293 -15.23 -9.50 -0.04
N PRO A 294 -16.47 -9.46 -0.58
CA PRO A 294 -17.67 -9.65 0.24
C PRO A 294 -17.68 -11.00 0.99
N ASP A 295 -17.21 -12.07 0.34
CA ASP A 295 -17.12 -13.40 0.96
C ASP A 295 -16.03 -13.44 2.04
N LEU A 296 -14.90 -12.77 1.81
CA LEU A 296 -13.79 -12.68 2.77
C LEU A 296 -14.19 -11.90 4.03
N LEU A 297 -14.85 -10.75 3.85
CA LEU A 297 -15.37 -9.95 4.95
C LEU A 297 -16.46 -10.71 5.73
N ALA A 298 -17.38 -11.39 5.05
CA ALA A 298 -18.41 -12.21 5.69
C ALA A 298 -17.82 -13.39 6.50
N ALA A 299 -16.66 -13.90 6.09
CA ALA A 299 -15.91 -14.93 6.82
C ALA A 299 -15.01 -14.36 7.95
N GLY A 300 -15.07 -13.04 8.21
CA GLY A 300 -14.32 -12.40 9.28
C GLY A 300 -12.85 -12.12 8.98
N LEU A 301 -12.39 -12.27 7.73
CA LEU A 301 -11.02 -11.89 7.37
C LEU A 301 -10.86 -10.37 7.42
N ASN A 302 -9.69 -9.94 7.89
CA ASN A 302 -9.27 -8.55 7.72
C ASN A 302 -8.80 -8.33 6.27
N VAL A 303 -9.55 -7.51 5.54
CA VAL A 303 -9.20 -7.07 4.18
C VAL A 303 -8.81 -5.60 4.22
N SER A 304 -7.68 -5.26 3.60
CA SER A 304 -7.16 -3.91 3.42
C SER A 304 -7.02 -3.57 1.93
N LEU A 305 -6.63 -2.34 1.61
CA LEU A 305 -6.41 -1.89 0.23
C LEU A 305 -4.93 -1.73 -0.11
N GLY A 306 -4.60 -1.91 -1.39
CA GLY A 306 -3.28 -1.65 -1.95
C GLY A 306 -3.38 -1.12 -3.38
N THR A 307 -2.46 -0.23 -3.75
CA THR A 307 -2.43 0.38 -5.09
C THR A 307 -1.72 -0.48 -6.12
N ASP A 308 -0.89 -1.44 -5.69
CA ASP A 308 0.01 -2.22 -6.54
C ASP A 308 0.98 -1.29 -7.31
N GLY A 309 1.54 -1.75 -8.44
CA GLY A 309 2.47 -0.99 -9.27
C GLY A 309 1.81 0.06 -10.18
N ASN A 310 2.50 1.18 -10.38
CA ASN A 310 2.08 2.21 -11.35
C ASN A 310 1.93 1.76 -12.82
N PRO A 311 2.56 0.68 -13.33
CA PRO A 311 2.26 0.19 -14.68
C PRO A 311 1.00 -0.69 -14.74
N CYS A 312 0.39 -1.04 -13.62
CA CYS A 312 -0.86 -1.78 -13.56
C CYS A 312 -2.01 -1.04 -12.86
N ASN A 313 -1.81 0.17 -12.33
CA ASN A 313 -2.87 0.95 -11.69
C ASN A 313 -3.51 2.04 -12.58
N ASN A 314 -2.95 3.24 -12.78
CA ASN A 314 -1.53 3.60 -12.87
C ASN A 314 -1.09 4.72 -11.88
N THR A 315 -1.87 4.96 -10.80
CA THR A 315 -1.58 5.97 -9.77
C THR A 315 -1.35 5.33 -8.40
N SER A 316 -0.75 6.07 -7.47
CA SER A 316 -0.64 5.67 -6.05
C SER A 316 -1.72 6.35 -5.19
N ASP A 317 -2.96 6.43 -5.70
CA ASP A 317 -4.07 7.18 -5.09
C ASP A 317 -5.07 6.24 -4.40
N MET A 318 -5.00 6.16 -3.08
CA MET A 318 -5.88 5.31 -2.27
C MET A 318 -7.36 5.75 -2.30
N PHE A 319 -7.68 7.01 -2.63
CA PHE A 319 -9.07 7.43 -2.81
C PHE A 319 -9.70 6.80 -4.06
N GLN A 320 -8.91 6.62 -5.12
CA GLN A 320 -9.36 5.90 -6.31
C GLN A 320 -9.57 4.42 -6.02
N GLU A 321 -8.69 3.79 -5.23
CA GLU A 321 -8.89 2.40 -4.78
C GLU A 321 -10.16 2.25 -3.93
N MET A 322 -10.43 3.20 -3.02
CA MET A 322 -11.67 3.21 -2.25
C MET A 322 -12.91 3.28 -3.16
N LYS A 323 -12.94 4.26 -4.06
CA LYS A 323 -14.05 4.44 -5.00
C LYS A 323 -14.29 3.20 -5.84
N TRP A 324 -13.22 2.61 -6.37
CA TRP A 324 -13.32 1.42 -7.20
C TRP A 324 -13.77 0.20 -6.40
N THR A 325 -13.23 -0.02 -5.20
CA THR A 325 -13.67 -1.09 -4.27
C THR A 325 -15.17 -1.01 -3.99
N ALA A 326 -15.68 0.20 -3.71
CA ALA A 326 -17.09 0.42 -3.38
C ALA A 326 -18.06 0.14 -4.56
N MET A 327 -17.54 0.06 -5.79
CA MET A 327 -18.36 -0.15 -7.00
C MET A 327 -18.15 -1.51 -7.65
N VAL A 328 -16.92 -2.04 -7.67
CA VAL A 328 -16.54 -3.23 -8.46
C VAL A 328 -17.27 -4.50 -8.03
N HIS A 329 -17.76 -4.57 -6.79
CA HIS A 329 -18.48 -5.74 -6.28
C HIS A 329 -20.00 -5.70 -6.50
N ASN A 330 -20.56 -4.55 -6.90
CA ASN A 330 -22.00 -4.42 -7.11
C ASN A 330 -22.48 -5.33 -8.26
N THR A 331 -23.69 -5.86 -8.12
CA THR A 331 -24.33 -6.69 -9.16
C THR A 331 -25.72 -6.15 -9.50
N PRO A 332 -26.34 -6.53 -10.63
CA PRO A 332 -27.69 -6.07 -10.95
C PRO A 332 -28.67 -6.40 -9.82
N GLY A 333 -29.24 -5.37 -9.19
CA GLY A 333 -30.17 -5.51 -8.06
C GLY A 333 -29.53 -5.50 -6.67
N GLU A 334 -28.19 -5.58 -6.56
CA GLU A 334 -27.46 -5.52 -5.29
C GLU A 334 -26.38 -4.44 -5.33
N ALA A 335 -26.72 -3.25 -4.82
CA ALA A 335 -25.77 -2.17 -4.58
C ALA A 335 -25.19 -2.26 -3.16
N ALA A 336 -24.05 -1.58 -2.94
CA ALA A 336 -23.42 -1.43 -1.62
C ALA A 336 -23.09 -2.76 -0.92
N ARG A 337 -22.64 -3.77 -1.68
CA ARG A 337 -22.15 -5.04 -1.10
C ARG A 337 -20.97 -4.85 -0.15
N ILE A 338 -20.28 -3.72 -0.27
CA ILE A 338 -19.35 -3.19 0.73
C ILE A 338 -19.73 -1.72 0.98
N PRO A 339 -20.20 -1.37 2.19
CA PRO A 339 -20.54 0.01 2.55
C PRO A 339 -19.31 0.93 2.54
N ALA A 340 -19.54 2.24 2.35
CA ALA A 340 -18.48 3.24 2.32
C ALA A 340 -17.65 3.26 3.63
N GLU A 341 -18.31 3.09 4.77
CA GLU A 341 -17.67 3.00 6.08
C GLU A 341 -16.67 1.84 6.13
N THR A 342 -17.05 0.68 5.62
CA THR A 342 -16.16 -0.49 5.54
C THR A 342 -15.01 -0.25 4.58
N VAL A 343 -15.25 0.39 3.43
CA VAL A 343 -14.18 0.74 2.49
C VAL A 343 -13.17 1.73 3.11
N LEU A 344 -13.64 2.72 3.87
CA LEU A 344 -12.77 3.63 4.61
C LEU A 344 -11.95 2.88 5.68
N GLU A 345 -12.55 1.92 6.39
CA GLU A 345 -11.83 1.04 7.32
C GLU A 345 -10.75 0.22 6.60
N MET A 346 -11.05 -0.34 5.42
CA MET A 346 -10.09 -1.07 4.57
C MET A 346 -8.86 -0.21 4.20
N ALA A 347 -9.06 1.09 3.98
CA ALA A 347 -8.01 2.05 3.63
C ALA A 347 -7.24 2.62 4.85
N THR A 348 -7.72 2.37 6.07
CA THR A 348 -7.16 2.96 7.31
C THR A 348 -6.91 1.88 8.36
N ILE A 349 -7.85 1.65 9.29
CA ILE A 349 -7.64 0.78 10.45
C ILE A 349 -7.38 -0.67 10.07
N ASN A 350 -8.01 -1.21 9.02
CA ASN A 350 -7.76 -2.57 8.57
C ASN A 350 -6.40 -2.70 7.87
N GLY A 351 -5.96 -1.65 7.17
CA GLY A 351 -4.58 -1.55 6.69
C GLY A 351 -3.59 -1.55 7.84
N ALA A 352 -3.83 -0.75 8.88
CA ALA A 352 -3.01 -0.75 10.08
C ALA A 352 -3.02 -2.10 10.82
N LYS A 353 -4.16 -2.81 10.87
CA LYS A 353 -4.24 -4.18 11.40
C LYS A 353 -3.36 -5.13 10.59
N ALA A 354 -3.45 -5.07 9.26
CA ALA A 354 -2.67 -5.91 8.36
C ALA A 354 -1.16 -5.74 8.56
N LEU A 355 -0.72 -4.53 8.90
CA LEU A 355 0.69 -4.22 9.15
C LEU A 355 1.12 -4.43 10.62
N GLY A 356 0.24 -4.88 11.51
CA GLY A 356 0.53 -4.98 12.94
C GLY A 356 0.76 -3.61 13.63
N LEU A 357 0.20 -2.54 13.07
CA LEU A 357 0.37 -1.14 13.49
C LEU A 357 -0.92 -0.50 14.03
N HIS A 358 -2.03 -1.24 14.11
CA HIS A 358 -3.34 -0.71 14.54
C HIS A 358 -3.37 -0.11 15.96
N HIS A 359 -2.40 -0.45 16.82
CA HIS A 359 -2.22 0.17 18.13
C HIS A 359 -1.52 1.53 18.06
N LEU A 360 -0.88 1.86 16.92
CA LEU A 360 -0.17 3.12 16.68
C LEU A 360 -0.90 4.04 15.70
N ILE A 361 -1.55 3.50 14.67
CA ILE A 361 -2.15 4.28 13.56
C ILE A 361 -3.49 3.67 13.11
N GLY A 362 -4.10 4.27 12.08
CA GLY A 362 -5.28 3.74 11.39
C GLY A 362 -6.61 4.24 11.94
N SER A 363 -6.60 4.93 13.08
CA SER A 363 -7.73 5.65 13.64
C SER A 363 -7.22 6.87 14.44
N LEU A 364 -8.09 7.85 14.66
CA LEU A 364 -7.80 9.06 15.42
C LEU A 364 -8.27 8.88 16.86
N GLU A 365 -7.40 8.30 17.67
CA GLU A 365 -7.65 7.99 19.08
C GLU A 365 -6.53 8.57 19.95
N ILE A 366 -6.86 8.99 21.17
CA ILE A 366 -5.88 9.49 22.14
C ILE A 366 -4.82 8.40 22.38
N GLY A 367 -3.55 8.80 22.34
CA GLY A 367 -2.40 7.91 22.52
C GLY A 367 -1.85 7.29 21.22
N LYS A 368 -2.58 7.37 20.10
CA LYS A 368 -2.06 6.96 18.78
C LYS A 368 -1.17 8.03 18.17
N ARG A 369 -0.34 7.63 17.20
CA ARG A 369 0.48 8.56 16.41
C ARG A 369 -0.40 9.52 15.64
N ALA A 370 0.05 10.77 15.55
CA ALA A 370 -0.60 11.79 14.75
C ALA A 370 -0.29 11.58 13.25
N ASP A 371 -0.90 10.54 12.68
CA ASP A 371 -0.87 10.20 11.26
C ASP A 371 -2.28 10.45 10.68
N PHE A 372 -2.49 11.60 10.03
CA PHE A 372 -3.81 12.00 9.52
C PHE A 372 -3.73 12.86 8.26
N VAL A 373 -4.85 12.91 7.53
CA VAL A 373 -4.99 13.64 6.28
C VAL A 373 -6.18 14.58 6.38
N ALA A 374 -6.01 15.83 5.96
CA ALA A 374 -7.09 16.79 5.80
C ALA A 374 -7.42 16.98 4.31
N LEU A 375 -8.68 16.77 3.95
CA LEU A 375 -9.22 16.97 2.61
C LEU A 375 -9.95 18.30 2.55
N ASN A 376 -9.56 19.18 1.63
CA ASN A 376 -10.30 20.41 1.39
C ASN A 376 -11.58 20.10 0.59
N VAL A 377 -12.74 20.16 1.27
CA VAL A 377 -14.04 19.88 0.66
C VAL A 377 -14.72 21.12 0.08
N GLN A 378 -14.10 22.30 0.17
CA GLN A 378 -14.59 23.55 -0.44
C GLN A 378 -14.27 23.61 -1.95
N LYS A 379 -14.49 22.50 -2.64
CA LYS A 379 -14.26 22.34 -4.08
C LYS A 379 -15.53 21.84 -4.74
N THR A 380 -15.72 22.19 -6.00
CA THR A 380 -16.93 21.87 -6.78
C THR A 380 -17.22 20.37 -6.83
N ALA A 381 -16.20 19.52 -6.90
CA ALA A 381 -16.35 18.07 -6.93
C ALA A 381 -16.82 17.44 -5.61
N LEU A 382 -16.75 18.18 -4.49
CA LEU A 382 -17.05 17.70 -3.14
C LEU A 382 -18.23 18.43 -2.49
N GLN A 383 -18.97 19.24 -3.25
CA GLN A 383 -20.15 19.96 -2.76
C GLN A 383 -21.43 19.51 -3.48
N PRO A 384 -22.57 19.39 -2.77
CA PRO A 384 -22.74 19.54 -1.32
C PRO A 384 -22.17 18.37 -0.51
N CYS A 385 -21.53 18.65 0.62
CA CYS A 385 -20.97 17.62 1.51
C CYS A 385 -21.96 17.22 2.62
N VAL A 386 -22.99 16.42 2.29
CA VAL A 386 -24.01 16.00 3.26
C VAL A 386 -23.56 14.79 4.10
N ASN A 387 -22.99 13.77 3.48
CA ASN A 387 -22.40 12.62 4.16
C ASN A 387 -20.87 12.66 3.98
N PRO A 388 -20.09 12.95 5.03
CA PRO A 388 -18.65 13.13 4.91
C PRO A 388 -17.92 11.82 4.53
N VAL A 389 -18.39 10.65 5.00
CA VAL A 389 -17.80 9.34 4.63
C VAL A 389 -18.06 9.04 3.15
N SER A 390 -19.28 9.28 2.68
CA SER A 390 -19.62 9.12 1.26
C SER A 390 -18.78 10.04 0.37
N ASN A 391 -18.55 11.29 0.80
CA ASN A 391 -17.69 12.22 0.08
C ASN A 391 -16.24 11.72 -0.01
N VAL A 392 -15.69 11.21 1.09
CA VAL A 392 -14.36 10.62 1.14
C VAL A 392 -14.23 9.42 0.18
N VAL A 393 -15.21 8.52 0.17
CA VAL A 393 -15.10 7.25 -0.57
C VAL A 393 -15.48 7.39 -2.05
N TYR A 394 -16.54 8.12 -2.37
CA TYR A 394 -17.10 8.13 -3.73
C TYR A 394 -16.69 9.35 -4.57
N ALA A 395 -16.30 10.46 -3.93
CA ALA A 395 -16.08 11.73 -4.61
C ALA A 395 -14.63 12.24 -4.54
N ALA A 396 -13.96 12.09 -3.39
CA ALA A 396 -12.61 12.60 -3.20
C ALA A 396 -11.57 11.88 -4.08
N THR A 397 -10.49 12.60 -4.35
CA THR A 397 -9.28 12.10 -4.99
C THR A 397 -8.06 12.59 -4.23
N GLY A 398 -6.87 12.05 -4.53
CA GLY A 398 -5.62 12.56 -3.97
C GLY A 398 -5.39 14.07 -4.22
N ARG A 399 -6.05 14.69 -5.21
CA ARG A 399 -5.98 16.14 -5.47
C ARG A 399 -6.68 16.98 -4.40
N ASP A 400 -7.54 16.36 -3.59
CA ASP A 400 -8.30 17.02 -2.52
C ASP A 400 -7.55 17.08 -1.20
N VAL A 401 -6.45 16.34 -1.10
CA VAL A 401 -5.50 16.42 0.01
C VAL A 401 -4.93 17.82 0.13
N HIS A 402 -5.19 18.42 1.28
CA HIS A 402 -4.73 19.75 1.64
C HIS A 402 -3.53 19.68 2.59
N VAL A 403 -3.64 18.86 3.64
CA VAL A 403 -2.60 18.67 4.65
C VAL A 403 -2.41 17.18 4.90
N VAL A 404 -1.15 16.75 5.03
CA VAL A 404 -0.79 15.41 5.51
C VAL A 404 0.15 15.56 6.70
N VAL A 405 -0.21 14.89 7.79
CA VAL A 405 0.58 14.83 9.01
C VAL A 405 1.03 13.39 9.21
N VAL A 406 2.33 13.19 9.42
CA VAL A 406 2.92 11.89 9.77
C VAL A 406 3.79 12.09 11.00
N ASP A 407 3.58 11.28 12.03
CA ASP A 407 4.33 11.34 13.28
C ASP A 407 4.28 12.75 13.91
N GLY A 408 3.12 13.42 13.78
CA GLY A 408 2.87 14.79 14.25
C GLY A 408 3.49 15.91 13.42
N ARG A 409 4.18 15.59 12.32
CA ARG A 409 4.85 16.56 11.44
C ARG A 409 4.04 16.75 10.17
N ILE A 410 3.77 18.01 9.80
CA ILE A 410 3.18 18.32 8.50
C ILE A 410 4.22 18.02 7.42
N VAL A 411 3.91 17.10 6.51
CA VAL A 411 4.78 16.69 5.38
C VAL A 411 4.22 17.13 4.02
N VAL A 412 2.92 17.43 3.96
CA VAL A 412 2.26 18.08 2.82
C VAL A 412 1.41 19.23 3.35
N GLU A 413 1.50 20.39 2.71
CA GLU A 413 0.67 21.57 3.00
C GLU A 413 0.26 22.27 1.71
N GLY A 414 -1.04 22.60 1.56
CA GLY A 414 -1.55 23.19 0.34
C GLY A 414 -1.35 22.32 -0.90
N GLY A 415 -1.26 20.99 -0.72
CA GLY A 415 -0.92 20.05 -1.79
C GLY A 415 0.55 20.07 -2.24
N LYS A 416 1.45 20.74 -1.51
CA LYS A 416 2.90 20.78 -1.77
C LYS A 416 3.66 19.94 -0.77
N LEU A 417 4.66 19.20 -1.24
CA LEU A 417 5.59 18.46 -0.38
C LEU A 417 6.49 19.43 0.40
N LEU A 418 6.69 19.16 1.69
CA LEU A 418 7.56 19.96 2.56
C LEU A 418 8.92 19.31 2.84
N THR A 419 9.04 18.01 2.55
CA THR A 419 10.22 17.20 2.92
C THR A 419 11.08 16.79 1.73
N MET A 420 10.59 16.97 0.50
CA MET A 420 11.28 16.61 -0.73
C MET A 420 11.00 17.62 -1.84
N ASP A 421 11.96 17.77 -2.77
CA ASP A 421 11.82 18.64 -3.95
C ASP A 421 11.04 17.90 -5.06
N GLU A 422 9.79 18.30 -5.26
CA GLU A 422 8.90 17.69 -6.26
C GLU A 422 9.41 17.90 -7.70
N GLU A 423 9.96 19.08 -8.01
CA GLU A 423 10.40 19.39 -9.37
C GLU A 423 11.62 18.55 -9.77
N GLU A 424 12.60 18.43 -8.86
CA GLU A 424 13.78 17.59 -9.10
C GLU A 424 13.41 16.10 -9.14
N ILE A 425 12.42 15.64 -8.35
CA ILE A 425 11.91 14.27 -8.42
C ILE A 425 11.30 13.98 -9.80
N ILE A 426 10.42 14.86 -10.29
CA ILE A 426 9.77 14.70 -11.60
C ILE A 426 10.82 14.69 -12.72
N LYS A 427 11.77 15.62 -12.67
CA LYS A 427 12.86 15.72 -13.64
C LYS A 427 13.72 14.46 -13.66
N ALA A 428 14.15 13.97 -12.50
CA ALA A 428 14.96 12.76 -12.37
C ALA A 428 14.20 11.53 -12.90
N ALA A 429 12.91 11.39 -12.59
CA ALA A 429 12.07 10.30 -13.09
C ALA A 429 11.94 10.31 -14.63
N ASN A 430 11.70 11.50 -15.22
CA ASN A 430 11.60 11.66 -16.67
C ASN A 430 12.92 11.35 -17.38
N GLN A 431 14.06 11.70 -16.79
CA GLN A 431 15.37 11.33 -17.32
C GLN A 431 15.63 9.82 -17.21
N ALA A 432 15.27 9.22 -16.08
CA ALA A 432 15.44 7.80 -15.81
C ALA A 432 14.70 6.91 -16.82
N ILE A 433 13.43 7.20 -17.11
CA ILE A 433 12.65 6.35 -18.02
C ILE A 433 13.17 6.42 -19.47
N CYS A 434 13.63 7.58 -19.93
CA CYS A 434 14.21 7.73 -21.27
C CYS A 434 15.44 6.82 -21.46
N GLY A 435 16.37 6.83 -20.50
CA GLY A 435 17.56 5.97 -20.55
C GLY A 435 17.19 4.49 -20.51
N LEU A 436 16.22 4.12 -19.68
CA LEU A 436 15.77 2.74 -19.55
C LEU A 436 15.11 2.20 -20.83
N LEU A 437 14.23 2.98 -21.47
CA LEU A 437 13.55 2.57 -22.71
C LEU A 437 14.52 2.38 -23.87
N GLN A 438 15.56 3.22 -23.97
CA GLN A 438 16.61 3.07 -24.97
C GLN A 438 17.41 1.78 -24.76
N ARG A 439 17.84 1.51 -23.52
CA ARG A 439 18.61 0.30 -23.20
C ARG A 439 17.84 -0.99 -23.43
N THR A 440 16.53 -0.98 -23.18
CA THR A 440 15.68 -2.17 -23.33
C THR A 440 15.14 -2.36 -24.76
N GLY A 441 15.27 -1.34 -25.62
CA GLY A 441 14.70 -1.36 -26.98
C GLY A 441 13.16 -1.34 -27.00
N LEU A 442 12.50 -1.03 -25.88
CA LEU A 442 11.04 -1.04 -25.77
C LEU A 442 10.38 0.26 -26.24
N GLN A 443 11.17 1.27 -26.60
CA GLN A 443 10.69 2.59 -27.03
C GLN A 443 9.56 2.56 -28.07
N ASP A 444 9.60 1.65 -29.05
CA ASP A 444 8.58 1.57 -30.10
C ASP A 444 7.33 0.79 -29.65
N LYS A 445 7.45 -0.02 -28.60
CA LYS A 445 6.33 -0.75 -28.00
C LYS A 445 5.52 0.07 -26.99
N VAL A 446 6.05 1.19 -26.52
CA VAL A 446 5.41 2.05 -25.49
C VAL A 446 4.90 3.39 -26.05
N LYS A 447 5.16 3.68 -27.32
CA LYS A 447 4.68 4.92 -27.96
C LYS A 447 3.17 4.89 -28.17
N SER A 448 2.59 6.09 -28.20
CA SER A 448 1.22 6.29 -28.67
C SER A 448 1.04 5.70 -30.06
N HIS A 449 -0.09 5.04 -30.30
CA HIS A 449 -0.51 4.63 -31.64
C HIS A 449 -0.95 5.83 -32.49
N TRP A 450 -1.27 6.97 -31.86
CA TRP A 450 -1.48 8.22 -32.57
C TRP A 450 -0.16 8.92 -32.87
N PRO A 451 -0.06 9.60 -34.03
CA PRO A 451 1.14 10.34 -34.39
C PRO A 451 1.35 11.51 -33.44
N THR A 452 2.54 11.58 -32.83
CA THR A 452 3.01 12.75 -32.09
C THR A 452 3.72 13.69 -33.06
N ARG A 453 3.37 14.98 -33.08
CA ARG A 453 4.02 16.01 -33.91
C ARG A 453 4.80 17.00 -33.07
#